data_AF-A0A1Z9H160-F1
#
_entry.id   AF-A0A1Z9H160-F1
#
_cell.length_a   1.000
_cell.length_b   1.000
_cell.length_c   1.000
_cell.angle_alpha   90.00
_cell.angle_beta   90.00
_cell.angle_gamma   90.00
#
_symmetry.space_group_name_H-M   'P 1'
#
loop_
_entity.id
_entity.type
_entity.pdbx_description
1 polymer ?
#
loop_
_entity_poly.entity_id
_entity_poly.type
_entity_poly.pdbx_seq_one_letter_code
_entity_poly.pdbx_strand_id
1 'polypeptide(L)'
;RPNDIAEEALIEGYIPELKGWSKIQREFTWRPGTRFDFCLRNNTETPGMLLEVKNVHFVRPMGPNPGAAEFPDSITARGTKHLKHLAESLQEGWQASMLYVVQRSDVNRFTVAEDIDPVYAKELVRVTKLGVQIHAWTCSISLEEIRLDAPLPIVLG
;
A
#
# COMPACT_ATOMS: atom_id res chain seq x y z
N ARG A 1 -7.79 -12.70 -1.16
CA ARG A 1 -8.17 -11.27 -1.10
C ARG A 1 -6.90 -10.42 -1.03
N PRO A 2 -6.90 -9.10 -1.28
CA PRO A 2 -5.68 -8.27 -1.25
C PRO A 2 -4.83 -8.46 0.01
N ASN A 3 -5.46 -8.52 1.19
CA ASN A 3 -4.76 -8.75 2.44
C ASN A 3 -4.18 -10.18 2.54
N ASP A 4 -4.81 -11.18 1.93
CA ASP A 4 -4.25 -12.55 1.94
C ASP A 4 -3.03 -12.64 1.02
N ILE A 5 -3.10 -11.99 -0.15
CA ILE A 5 -1.97 -11.86 -1.08
C ILE A 5 -0.80 -11.11 -0.42
N ALA A 6 -1.11 -10.03 0.30
CA ALA A 6 -0.11 -9.27 1.05
C ALA A 6 0.51 -10.08 2.18
N GLU A 7 -0.29 -10.83 2.95
CA GLU A 7 0.22 -11.68 4.03
C GLU A 7 1.14 -12.78 3.49
N GLU A 8 0.75 -13.46 2.42
CA GLU A 8 1.59 -14.47 1.76
C GLU A 8 2.92 -13.84 1.30
N ALA A 9 2.87 -12.69 0.64
CA ALA A 9 4.07 -11.98 0.20
C ALA A 9 4.98 -11.52 1.36
N LEU A 10 4.41 -11.18 2.52
CA LEU A 10 5.17 -10.84 3.73
C LEU A 10 5.85 -12.08 4.32
N ILE A 11 5.15 -13.22 4.36
CA ILE A 11 5.66 -14.49 4.88
C ILE A 11 6.80 -15.01 3.97
N GLU A 12 6.58 -15.02 2.66
CA GLU A 12 7.55 -15.50 1.67
C GLU A 12 8.68 -14.48 1.41
N GLY A 13 8.53 -13.25 1.91
CA GLY A 13 9.51 -12.19 1.73
C GLY A 13 9.66 -11.78 0.26
N TYR A 14 8.56 -11.60 -0.45
CA TYR A 14 8.60 -11.09 -1.82
C TYR A 14 8.96 -9.61 -1.87
N ILE A 15 8.61 -8.85 -0.84
CA ILE A 15 8.90 -7.40 -0.76
C ILE A 15 10.13 -7.22 0.15
N PRO A 16 11.33 -6.97 -0.40
CA PRO A 16 12.57 -6.92 0.38
C PRO A 16 12.54 -5.89 1.52
N GLU A 17 11.89 -4.75 1.29
CA GLU A 17 11.77 -3.64 2.25
C GLU A 17 10.91 -3.98 3.47
N LEU A 18 10.05 -5.00 3.35
CA LEU A 18 9.15 -5.45 4.41
C LEU A 18 9.65 -6.71 5.11
N LYS A 19 10.91 -7.12 4.88
CA LYS A 19 11.56 -8.26 5.54
C LYS A 19 12.08 -7.93 6.94
N GLY A 20 12.43 -8.98 7.68
CA GLY A 20 13.15 -8.86 8.96
C GLY A 20 12.26 -8.74 10.19
N TRP A 21 10.97 -9.06 10.04
CA TRP A 21 10.00 -9.09 11.12
C TRP A 21 9.63 -10.52 11.50
N SER A 22 9.72 -10.87 12.79
CA SER A 22 9.40 -12.22 13.28
C SER A 22 7.90 -12.46 13.48
N LYS A 23 7.10 -11.40 13.56
CA LYS A 23 5.65 -11.47 13.77
C LYS A 23 4.90 -10.55 12.83
N ILE A 24 3.92 -11.13 12.12
CA ILE A 24 2.94 -10.44 11.30
C ILE A 24 1.60 -10.51 12.04
N GLN A 25 0.98 -9.36 12.32
CA GLN A 25 -0.35 -9.31 12.93
C GLN A 25 -1.33 -8.59 12.02
N ARG A 26 -2.41 -9.28 11.66
CA ARG A 26 -3.53 -8.71 10.89
C ARG A 26 -4.43 -7.80 11.73
N GLU A 27 -5.15 -6.91 11.04
CA GLU A 27 -6.23 -6.09 11.59
C GLU A 27 -5.81 -5.35 12.87
N PHE A 28 -4.62 -4.74 12.83
CA PHE A 28 -4.00 -4.14 14.01
C PHE A 28 -4.62 -2.77 14.31
N THR A 29 -5.22 -2.63 15.48
CA THR A 29 -5.68 -1.34 15.99
C THR A 29 -4.51 -0.57 16.57
N TRP A 30 -4.03 0.44 15.84
CA TRP A 30 -2.99 1.35 16.33
C TRP A 30 -3.54 2.30 17.41
N ARG A 31 -4.75 2.83 17.19
CA ARG A 31 -5.47 3.67 18.16
C ARG A 31 -6.98 3.57 17.97
N PRO A 32 -7.80 4.03 18.93
CA PRO A 32 -9.25 4.06 18.77
C PRO A 32 -9.68 4.69 17.44
N GLY A 33 -10.47 3.97 16.65
CA GLY A 33 -10.97 4.45 15.35
C GLY A 33 -9.96 4.38 14.19
N THR A 34 -8.79 3.74 14.38
CA THR A 34 -7.80 3.48 13.33
C THR A 34 -7.28 2.06 13.40
N ARG A 35 -7.59 1.29 12.36
CA ARG A 35 -7.13 -0.07 12.18
C ARG A 35 -6.38 -0.16 10.85
N PHE A 36 -5.13 -0.61 10.91
CA PHE A 36 -4.31 -0.92 9.76
C PHE A 36 -4.42 -2.40 9.43
N ASP A 37 -4.18 -2.74 8.17
CA ASP A 37 -4.26 -4.12 7.71
C ASP A 37 -3.23 -5.02 8.42
N PHE A 38 -2.02 -4.49 8.65
CA PHE A 38 -0.93 -5.22 9.29
C PHE A 38 -0.11 -4.40 10.28
N CYS A 39 0.45 -5.11 11.26
CA CYS A 39 1.55 -4.67 12.11
C CYS A 39 2.66 -5.72 12.08
N LEU A 40 3.84 -5.31 11.64
CA LEU A 40 5.04 -6.15 11.55
C LEU A 40 5.97 -5.79 12.71
N ARG A 41 6.40 -6.76 13.52
CA ARG A 41 7.22 -6.49 14.71
C ARG A 41 8.09 -7.67 15.13
N ASN A 42 9.20 -7.35 15.79
CA ASN A 42 10.12 -8.34 16.36
C ASN A 42 9.85 -8.63 17.85
N ASN A 43 9.29 -7.65 18.56
CA ASN A 43 8.90 -7.74 19.97
C ASN A 43 7.69 -6.82 20.22
N THR A 44 7.23 -6.73 21.47
CA THR A 44 6.11 -5.87 21.86
C THR A 44 6.53 -4.61 22.62
N GLU A 45 7.82 -4.43 22.86
CA GLU A 45 8.39 -3.35 23.68
C GLU A 45 8.68 -2.09 22.85
N THR A 46 9.05 -2.26 21.58
CA THR A 46 9.34 -1.16 20.65
C THR A 46 8.31 -1.08 19.53
N PRO A 47 8.03 0.12 18.99
CA PRO A 47 7.23 0.26 17.78
C PRO A 47 7.75 -0.61 16.63
N GLY A 48 6.81 -1.21 15.89
CA GLY A 48 7.10 -1.99 14.69
C GLY A 48 6.87 -1.17 13.43
N MET A 49 6.41 -1.85 12.38
CA MET A 49 5.93 -1.24 11.15
C MET A 49 4.41 -1.39 11.02
N LEU A 50 3.72 -0.29 10.78
CA LEU A 50 2.32 -0.28 10.39
C LEU A 50 2.24 -0.35 8.87
N LEU A 51 1.39 -1.25 8.36
CA LEU A 51 1.23 -1.47 6.93
C LEU A 51 -0.25 -1.45 6.55
N GLU A 52 -0.58 -0.58 5.62
CA GLU A 52 -1.90 -0.51 4.97
C GLU A 52 -1.81 -1.11 3.56
N VAL A 53 -2.83 -1.84 3.16
CA VAL A 53 -2.97 -2.47 1.84
C VAL A 53 -4.09 -1.81 1.05
N LYS A 54 -3.85 -1.59 -0.25
CA LYS A 54 -4.85 -1.13 -1.20
C LYS A 54 -4.93 -2.08 -2.37
N ASN A 55 -6.16 -2.42 -2.74
CA ASN A 55 -6.42 -3.11 -4.00
C ASN A 55 -6.43 -2.10 -5.14
N VAL A 56 -5.73 -2.41 -6.22
CA VAL A 56 -5.70 -1.57 -7.42
C VAL A 56 -6.09 -2.41 -8.63
N HIS A 57 -7.15 -1.99 -9.30
CA HIS A 57 -7.63 -2.60 -10.55
C HIS A 57 -7.96 -1.55 -11.62
N PHE A 58 -7.91 -0.27 -11.25
CA PHE A 58 -8.37 0.82 -12.09
C PHE A 58 -7.31 1.19 -13.11
N VAL A 59 -7.71 1.20 -14.38
CA VAL A 59 -6.87 1.51 -15.54
C VAL A 59 -7.74 2.26 -16.53
N ARG A 60 -7.24 3.36 -17.08
CA ARG A 60 -7.91 4.13 -18.13
C ARG A 60 -7.05 4.17 -19.39
N PRO A 61 -7.23 3.24 -20.34
CA PRO A 61 -6.40 3.17 -21.55
C PRO A 61 -6.38 4.47 -22.37
N MET A 62 -7.52 5.17 -22.40
CA MET A 62 -7.68 6.48 -23.07
C MET A 62 -7.71 7.66 -22.09
N GLY A 63 -7.29 7.43 -20.85
CA GLY A 63 -7.28 8.43 -19.78
C GLY A 63 -5.99 9.24 -19.73
N PRO A 64 -5.80 10.04 -18.67
CA PRO A 64 -4.61 10.89 -18.51
C PRO A 64 -3.33 10.08 -18.30
N ASN A 65 -3.43 8.82 -17.85
CA ASN A 65 -2.32 7.97 -17.49
C ASN A 65 -2.30 6.65 -18.27
N PRO A 66 -2.13 6.66 -19.61
CA PRO A 66 -2.18 5.44 -20.41
C PRO A 66 -1.11 4.43 -19.96
N GLY A 67 -1.50 3.16 -19.82
CA GLY A 67 -0.63 2.06 -19.39
C GLY A 67 -0.30 2.01 -17.89
N ALA A 68 -0.86 2.90 -17.07
CA ALA A 68 -0.70 2.86 -15.62
C ALA A 68 -1.87 2.15 -14.94
N ALA A 69 -1.58 1.48 -13.83
CA ALA A 69 -2.56 1.24 -12.78
C ALA A 69 -2.73 2.51 -11.95
N GLU A 70 -3.96 2.89 -11.68
CA GLU A 70 -4.32 4.13 -11.01
C GLU A 70 -5.06 3.87 -9.70
N PHE A 71 -4.81 4.69 -8.69
CA PHE A 71 -5.62 4.72 -7.46
C PHE A 71 -5.87 6.16 -6.99
N PRO A 72 -7.06 6.51 -6.47
CA PRO A 72 -8.26 5.68 -6.39
C PRO A 72 -9.11 5.76 -7.67
N ASP A 73 -10.14 4.92 -7.76
CA ASP A 73 -11.18 4.98 -8.80
C ASP A 73 -12.37 5.89 -8.44
N SER A 74 -12.38 6.40 -7.21
CA SER A 74 -13.39 7.29 -6.64
C SER A 74 -12.80 8.08 -5.47
N ILE A 75 -13.43 9.19 -5.08
CA ILE A 75 -12.97 9.97 -3.92
C ILE A 75 -12.94 9.09 -2.66
N THR A 76 -11.81 9.08 -1.95
CA THR A 76 -11.56 8.21 -0.79
C THR A 76 -11.09 8.99 0.44
N ALA A 77 -12.05 9.62 1.12
CA ALA A 77 -11.78 10.30 2.40
C ALA A 77 -11.16 9.35 3.45
N ARG A 78 -11.54 8.07 3.43
CA ARG A 78 -10.96 7.03 4.29
C ARG A 78 -9.51 6.73 3.93
N GLY A 79 -9.18 6.60 2.64
CA GLY A 79 -7.80 6.41 2.20
C GLY A 79 -6.90 7.55 2.63
N THR A 80 -7.35 8.79 2.42
CA THR A 80 -6.64 10.00 2.86
C THR A 80 -6.44 10.03 4.37
N LYS A 81 -7.46 9.65 5.17
CA LYS A 81 -7.33 9.53 6.62
C LYS A 81 -6.25 8.52 7.03
N HIS A 82 -6.21 7.35 6.37
CA HIS A 82 -5.21 6.33 6.67
C HIS A 82 -3.79 6.80 6.32
N LEU A 83 -3.59 7.53 5.21
CA LEU A 83 -2.29 8.14 4.89
C LEU A 83 -1.83 9.11 6.00
N LYS A 84 -2.72 10.00 6.46
CA LYS A 84 -2.43 10.93 7.56
C LYS A 84 -1.98 10.19 8.81
N HIS A 85 -2.70 9.14 9.18
CA HIS A 85 -2.39 8.32 10.35
C HIS A 85 -1.07 7.56 10.21
N LEU A 86 -0.72 7.08 9.01
CA LEU A 86 0.62 6.51 8.76
C LEU A 86 1.70 7.56 9.02
N ALA A 87 1.55 8.78 8.50
CA ALA A 87 2.51 9.86 8.73
C ALA A 87 2.59 10.28 10.20
N GLU A 88 1.47 10.32 10.92
CA GLU A 88 1.43 10.60 12.37
C GLU A 88 2.17 9.51 13.16
N SER A 89 2.02 8.24 12.78
CA SER A 89 2.69 7.13 13.47
C SER A 89 4.21 7.22 13.42
N LEU A 90 4.77 7.83 12.37
CA LEU A 90 6.22 8.07 12.26
C LEU A 90 6.73 8.95 13.42
N GLN A 91 5.94 9.92 13.87
CA GLN A 91 6.30 10.80 15.00
C GLN A 91 6.32 10.06 16.34
N GLU A 92 5.61 8.93 16.41
CA GLU A 92 5.57 8.05 17.58
C GLU A 92 6.61 6.91 17.49
N GLY A 93 7.52 6.98 16.52
CA GLY A 93 8.62 6.03 16.35
C GLY A 93 8.25 4.76 15.56
N TRP A 94 7.04 4.67 15.01
CA TRP A 94 6.69 3.58 14.11
C TRP A 94 7.37 3.73 12.75
N GLN A 95 7.63 2.60 12.09
CA GLN A 95 7.78 2.59 10.63
C GLN A 95 6.39 2.51 10.00
N ALA A 96 6.23 3.04 8.79
CA ALA A 96 4.93 3.10 8.14
C ALA A 96 5.05 2.84 6.64
N SER A 97 4.22 1.94 6.13
CA SER A 97 4.20 1.57 4.71
C SER A 97 2.79 1.49 4.15
N MET A 98 2.66 1.79 2.85
CA MET A 98 1.47 1.57 2.04
C MET A 98 1.82 0.61 0.92
N LEU A 99 1.06 -0.48 0.77
CA LEU A 99 1.21 -1.46 -0.30
C LEU A 99 0.01 -1.44 -1.23
N TYR A 100 0.23 -1.05 -2.48
CA TYR A 100 -0.72 -1.17 -3.58
C TYR A 100 -0.56 -2.54 -4.24
N VAL A 101 -1.54 -3.41 -4.04
CA VAL A 101 -1.65 -4.72 -4.69
C VAL A 101 -2.40 -4.52 -6.01
N VAL A 102 -1.65 -4.51 -7.11
CA VAL A 102 -2.17 -4.33 -8.46
C VAL A 102 -2.51 -5.69 -9.04
N GLN A 103 -3.80 -6.07 -8.99
CA GLN A 103 -4.27 -7.39 -9.45
C GLN A 103 -4.42 -7.44 -10.98
N ARG A 104 -3.37 -7.03 -11.70
CA ARG A 104 -3.26 -7.01 -13.16
C ARG A 104 -1.79 -7.08 -13.57
N SER A 105 -1.53 -7.66 -14.74
CA SER A 105 -0.18 -7.74 -15.34
C SER A 105 -0.01 -6.87 -16.59
N ASP A 106 -1.09 -6.23 -17.07
CA ASP A 106 -1.10 -5.43 -18.31
C ASP A 106 -0.81 -3.93 -18.08
N VAL A 107 -0.02 -3.62 -17.06
CA VAL A 107 0.37 -2.25 -16.67
C VAL A 107 1.88 -2.16 -16.49
N ASN A 108 2.45 -0.99 -16.75
CA ASN A 108 3.91 -0.78 -16.67
C ASN A 108 4.36 0.12 -15.51
N ARG A 109 3.41 0.76 -14.82
CA ARG A 109 3.67 1.62 -13.66
C ARG A 109 2.42 1.76 -12.82
N PHE A 110 2.60 2.27 -11.60
CA PHE A 110 1.55 2.72 -10.73
C PHE A 110 1.59 4.25 -10.59
N THR A 111 0.42 4.88 -10.56
CA THR A 111 0.25 6.31 -10.27
C THR A 111 -1.06 6.55 -9.52
N VAL A 112 -1.27 7.79 -9.08
CA VAL A 112 -2.55 8.23 -8.49
C VAL A 112 -3.42 8.96 -9.50
N ALA A 113 -4.74 8.75 -9.42
CA ALA A 113 -5.72 9.47 -10.23
C ALA A 113 -6.02 10.83 -9.60
N GLU A 114 -5.12 11.81 -9.76
CA GLU A 114 -5.27 13.16 -9.20
C GLU A 114 -6.54 13.88 -9.71
N ASP A 115 -6.97 13.59 -10.93
CA ASP A 115 -8.22 14.12 -11.50
C ASP A 115 -9.48 13.59 -10.80
N ILE A 116 -9.39 12.44 -10.12
CA ILE A 116 -10.49 11.84 -9.35
C ILE A 116 -10.44 12.28 -7.88
N ASP A 117 -9.28 12.15 -7.24
CA ASP A 117 -9.10 12.54 -5.83
C ASP A 117 -7.79 13.33 -5.65
N PRO A 118 -7.81 14.65 -5.89
CA PRO A 118 -6.64 15.50 -5.74
C PRO A 118 -6.20 15.62 -4.28
N VAL A 119 -7.12 15.39 -3.32
CA VAL A 119 -6.79 15.41 -1.89
C VAL A 119 -5.95 14.19 -1.53
N TYR A 120 -6.35 13.00 -2.01
CA TYR A 120 -5.57 11.78 -1.82
C TYR A 120 -4.20 11.89 -2.48
N ALA A 121 -4.13 12.36 -3.73
CA ALA A 121 -2.89 12.51 -4.47
C ALA A 121 -1.89 13.42 -3.74
N LYS A 122 -2.35 14.61 -3.33
CA LYS A 122 -1.54 15.56 -2.55
C LYS A 122 -1.06 14.97 -1.23
N GLU A 123 -1.94 14.25 -0.54
CA GLU A 123 -1.63 13.61 0.73
C GLU A 123 -0.58 12.50 0.56
N LEU A 124 -0.69 11.66 -0.48
CA LEU A 124 0.28 10.59 -0.75
C LEU A 124 1.69 11.16 -0.98
N VAL A 125 1.81 12.21 -1.81
CA VAL A 125 3.08 12.91 -2.03
C VAL A 125 3.64 13.46 -0.72
N ARG A 126 2.78 14.08 0.11
CA ARG A 126 3.16 14.65 1.40
C ARG A 126 3.71 13.58 2.35
N VAL A 127 3.01 12.47 2.53
CA VAL A 127 3.42 11.44 3.50
C VAL A 127 4.65 10.65 3.03
N THR A 128 4.82 10.50 1.72
CA THR A 128 6.04 9.92 1.14
C THR A 128 7.26 10.77 1.50
N LYS A 129 7.16 12.10 1.39
CA LYS A 129 8.22 13.05 1.81
C LYS A 129 8.50 13.02 3.31
N LEU A 130 7.53 12.59 4.14
CA LEU A 130 7.70 12.44 5.58
C LEU A 130 8.31 11.08 5.97
N GLY A 131 8.45 10.14 5.03
CA GLY A 131 9.08 8.84 5.28
C GLY A 131 8.12 7.65 5.27
N VAL A 132 6.84 7.82 4.92
CA VAL A 132 5.97 6.67 4.65
C VAL A 132 6.45 5.98 3.38
N GLN A 133 6.78 4.69 3.47
CA GLN A 133 7.26 3.91 2.33
C GLN A 133 6.10 3.48 1.45
N ILE A 134 6.21 3.68 0.15
CA ILE A 134 5.16 3.32 -0.80
C ILE A 134 5.66 2.18 -1.68
N HIS A 135 4.86 1.12 -1.77
CA HIS A 135 5.13 -0.05 -2.58
C HIS A 135 3.96 -0.27 -3.54
N ALA A 136 4.25 -0.63 -4.78
CA ALA A 136 3.26 -1.07 -5.74
C ALA A 136 3.77 -2.34 -6.41
N TRP A 137 2.94 -3.38 -6.46
CA TRP A 137 3.33 -4.68 -6.98
C TRP A 137 2.21 -5.26 -7.84
N THR A 138 2.57 -5.83 -8.99
CA THR A 138 1.63 -6.62 -9.80
C THR A 138 1.31 -7.94 -9.12
N CYS A 139 0.22 -8.57 -9.56
CA CYS A 139 -0.05 -9.97 -9.28
C CYS A 139 0.05 -10.81 -10.55
N SER A 140 0.57 -12.02 -10.38
CA SER A 140 0.33 -13.12 -11.31
C SER A 140 -1.02 -13.74 -10.97
N ILE A 141 -1.88 -13.90 -11.98
CA ILE A 141 -3.24 -14.43 -11.83
C ILE A 141 -3.36 -15.68 -12.68
N SER A 142 -3.71 -16.79 -12.04
CA SER A 142 -3.98 -18.08 -12.66
C SER A 142 -5.33 -18.63 -12.18
N LEU A 143 -5.74 -19.80 -12.69
CA LEU A 143 -6.96 -20.46 -12.21
C LEU A 143 -6.74 -21.09 -10.81
N GLU A 144 -5.48 -21.31 -10.45
CA GLU A 144 -5.05 -21.97 -9.23
C GLU A 144 -4.76 -20.97 -8.10
N GLU A 145 -4.13 -19.84 -8.41
CA GLU A 145 -3.67 -18.87 -7.42
C GLU A 145 -3.59 -17.42 -7.96
N ILE A 146 -3.66 -16.47 -7.02
CA ILE A 146 -3.27 -15.07 -7.22
C ILE A 146 -2.15 -14.75 -6.25
N ARG A 147 -0.97 -14.37 -6.75
CA ARG A 147 0.21 -14.04 -5.94
C ARG A 147 0.84 -12.74 -6.38
N LEU A 148 1.55 -12.04 -5.49
CA LEU A 148 2.42 -10.93 -5.91
C LEU A 148 3.51 -11.46 -6.86
N ASP A 149 3.87 -10.63 -7.84
CA ASP A 149 4.77 -11.02 -8.92
C ASP A 149 5.97 -10.08 -9.02
N ALA A 150 5.76 -8.84 -9.45
CA ALA A 150 6.84 -7.89 -9.70
C ALA A 150 6.56 -6.50 -9.12
N PRO A 151 7.60 -5.76 -8.68
CA PRO A 151 7.42 -4.37 -8.29
C PRO A 151 7.09 -3.52 -9.52
N LEU A 152 6.21 -2.53 -9.33
CA LEU A 152 5.91 -1.52 -10.33
C LEU A 152 6.65 -0.22 -10.02
N PRO A 153 7.23 0.44 -11.04
CA PRO A 153 7.65 1.83 -10.93
C PRO A 153 6.49 2.69 -10.43
N ILE A 154 6.76 3.51 -9.42
CA ILE A 154 5.78 4.44 -8.85
C ILE A 154 6.10 5.83 -9.39
N VAL A 155 5.13 6.43 -10.07
CA VAL A 155 5.22 7.80 -10.56
C VAL A 155 4.24 8.65 -9.77
N LEU A 156 4.78 9.47 -8.87
CA LEU A 156 4.02 10.49 -8.15
C LEU A 156 4.45 11.85 -8.71
N GLY A 157 3.50 12.76 -8.89
CA GLY A 157 3.73 14.10 -9.45
C GLY A 157 4.79 14.92 -8.71
#